data_AF-A0AA85EKR0-F1
#
_entry.id   AF-A0AA85EKR0-F1
#
_cell.length_a   1.000
_cell.length_b   1.000
_cell.length_c   1.000
_cell.angle_alpha   90.00
_cell.angle_beta   90.00
_cell.angle_gamma   90.00
#
_symmetry.space_group_name_H-M   'P 1'
#
loop_
_entity.id
_entity.type
_entity.pdbx_description
1 polymer ?
#
loop_
_entity_poly.entity_id
_entity_poly.type
_entity_poly.pdbx_seq_one_letter_code
_entity_poly.pdbx_strand_id
1 'polypeptide(L)'
;MNDFYPYDKRQVSDLELASLFRRERFATINTMDPAKLRNFRVGRALRAMGIATVVSTVVTGVVVHMYTKKEISTIRKFYHSYDPQLEWNVLLNSGILKTVNKDGSLVDLED
;
A
#
# COMPACT_ATOMS: atom_id res chain seq x y z
N MET A 1 -16.67 31.59 -76.24
CA MET A 1 -16.34 31.76 -74.82
C MET A 1 -15.99 30.38 -74.28
N ASN A 2 -14.72 29.98 -74.34
CA ASN A 2 -14.24 28.70 -73.83
C ASN A 2 -13.18 29.03 -72.78
N ASP A 3 -13.62 29.11 -71.53
CA ASP A 3 -12.74 29.34 -70.38
C ASP A 3 -11.99 28.04 -70.09
N PHE A 4 -10.82 27.91 -70.73
CA PHE A 4 -9.86 26.85 -70.43
C PHE A 4 -9.15 27.23 -69.13
N TYR A 5 -9.70 26.81 -67.99
CA TYR A 5 -9.03 26.95 -66.70
C TYR A 5 -7.71 26.17 -66.74
N PRO A 6 -6.55 26.80 -66.49
CA PRO A 6 -5.29 26.09 -66.46
C PRO A 6 -5.29 25.11 -65.28
N TYR A 7 -5.17 23.82 -65.58
CA TYR A 7 -5.02 22.75 -64.59
C TYR A 7 -3.70 22.99 -63.83
N ASP A 8 -3.78 23.48 -62.58
CA ASP A 8 -2.59 23.73 -61.74
C ASP A 8 -2.06 22.40 -61.20
N LYS A 9 -0.93 21.96 -61.73
CA LYS A 9 -0.27 20.69 -61.40
C LYS A 9 0.05 20.55 -59.91
N ARG A 10 0.13 21.66 -59.17
CA ARG A 10 0.36 21.66 -57.71
C ARG A 10 -0.80 21.06 -56.93
N GLN A 11 -2.05 21.34 -57.33
CA GLN A 11 -3.22 20.80 -56.63
C GLN A 11 -3.37 19.28 -56.79
N VAL A 12 -2.94 18.74 -57.94
CA VAL A 12 -2.97 17.29 -58.21
C VAL A 12 -1.96 16.57 -57.31
N SER A 13 -0.75 17.13 -57.16
CA SER A 13 0.28 16.58 -56.26
C SER A 13 -0.16 16.62 -54.79
N ASP A 14 -0.82 17.69 -54.36
CA ASP A 14 -1.32 17.81 -52.98
C ASP A 14 -2.42 16.79 -52.66
N LEU A 15 -3.29 16.48 -53.63
CA LEU A 15 -4.31 15.44 -53.49
C LEU A 15 -3.72 14.03 -53.46
N GLU A 16 -2.70 13.76 -54.28
CA GLU A 16 -1.99 12.48 -54.23
C GLU A 16 -1.25 12.31 -52.90
N LEU A 17 -0.57 13.36 -52.42
CA LEU A 17 0.07 13.38 -51.10
C LEU A 17 -0.95 13.13 -49.99
N ALA A 18 -2.08 13.83 -50.01
CA ALA A 18 -3.14 13.67 -49.02
C ALA A 18 -3.75 12.26 -49.07
N SER A 19 -3.83 11.64 -50.26
CA SER A 19 -4.31 10.27 -50.41
C SER A 19 -3.32 9.23 -49.85
N LEU A 20 -2.01 9.46 -50.04
CA LEU A 20 -0.93 8.64 -49.50
C LEU A 20 -0.87 8.74 -47.97
N PHE A 21 -0.89 9.95 -47.42
CA PHE A 21 -0.94 10.18 -45.97
C PHE A 21 -2.18 9.57 -45.33
N ARG A 22 -3.34 9.66 -46.00
CA ARG A 22 -4.57 9.02 -45.55
C ARG A 22 -4.44 7.50 -45.55
N ARG A 23 -3.85 6.91 -46.59
CA ARG A 23 -3.63 5.46 -46.71
C ARG A 23 -2.65 4.93 -45.65
N GLU A 24 -1.57 5.65 -45.37
CA GLU A 24 -0.63 5.30 -44.30
C GLU A 24 -1.26 5.42 -42.91
N ARG A 25 -2.06 6.46 -42.65
CA ARG A 25 -2.80 6.60 -41.38
C ARG A 25 -3.80 5.48 -41.16
N PHE A 26 -4.49 5.02 -42.19
CA PHE A 26 -5.40 3.87 -42.04
C PHE A 26 -4.66 2.53 -41.86
N ALA A 27 -3.47 2.38 -42.46
CA ALA A 27 -2.63 1.20 -42.25
C ALA A 27 -2.09 1.11 -40.81
N THR A 28 -1.75 2.24 -40.18
CA THR A 28 -1.23 2.28 -38.79
C THR A 28 -2.31 2.08 -37.72
N ILE A 29 -3.57 2.42 -37.99
CA ILE A 29 -4.67 2.20 -37.03
C ILE A 29 -5.01 0.71 -36.90
N ASN A 30 -4.73 -0.11 -37.93
CA ASN A 30 -5.03 -1.54 -37.94
C ASN A 30 -3.96 -2.43 -37.31
N THR A 31 -2.88 -1.88 -36.73
CA THR A 31 -1.82 -2.68 -36.08
C THR A 31 -1.91 -2.63 -34.56
N MET A 32 -3.10 -2.86 -34.01
CA MET A 32 -3.18 -3.24 -32.60
C MET A 32 -2.99 -4.76 -32.54
N ASP A 33 -1.80 -5.20 -32.11
CA ASP A 33 -1.44 -6.61 -32.03
C ASP A 33 -2.55 -7.40 -31.29
N PRO A 34 -3.27 -8.33 -31.97
CA PRO A 34 -4.40 -9.04 -31.39
C PRO A 34 -4.01 -9.86 -30.14
N ALA A 35 -2.73 -10.19 -29.98
CA ALA A 35 -2.21 -10.86 -28.79
C ALA A 35 -2.28 -9.96 -27.54
N LYS A 36 -2.09 -8.64 -27.68
CA LYS A 36 -2.19 -7.67 -26.56
C LYS A 36 -3.63 -7.43 -26.10
N LEU A 37 -4.60 -7.56 -27.00
CA LEU A 37 -6.03 -7.40 -26.68
C LEU A 37 -6.60 -8.60 -25.92
N ARG A 38 -6.12 -9.82 -26.19
CA ARG A 38 -6.64 -11.05 -25.57
C ARG A 38 -6.50 -11.08 -24.04
N ASN A 39 -5.44 -10.50 -23.49
CA ASN A 39 -5.12 -10.54 -22.04
C ASN A 39 -4.89 -9.16 -21.42
N PHE A 40 -5.43 -8.09 -22.01
CA PHE A 40 -5.18 -6.71 -21.57
C PHE A 40 -5.56 -6.46 -20.10
N ARG A 41 -6.60 -7.14 -19.61
CA ARG A 41 -7.05 -7.09 -18.21
C ARG A 41 -6.12 -7.85 -17.26
N VAL A 42 -5.63 -9.03 -17.66
CA VAL A 42 -4.81 -9.90 -16.80
C VAL A 42 -3.43 -9.26 -16.56
N GLY A 43 -2.79 -8.70 -17.60
CA GLY A 43 -1.49 -8.03 -17.46
C GLY A 43 -1.53 -6.80 -16.56
N ARG A 44 -2.62 -6.02 -16.62
CA ARG A 44 -2.84 -4.88 -15.71
C ARG A 44 -3.15 -5.34 -14.28
N ALA A 45 -3.97 -6.38 -14.13
CA ALA A 45 -4.30 -6.95 -12.83
C ALA A 45 -3.07 -7.50 -12.10
N LEU A 46 -2.18 -8.22 -12.80
CA LEU A 46 -0.93 -8.72 -12.22
C LEU A 46 0.01 -7.61 -11.76
N ARG A 47 0.11 -6.51 -12.52
CA ARG A 47 0.89 -5.33 -12.11
C ARG A 47 0.27 -4.66 -10.89
N ALA A 48 -1.05 -4.47 -10.87
CA ALA A 48 -1.77 -3.91 -9.74
C ALA A 48 -1.62 -4.78 -8.48
N MET A 49 -1.69 -6.11 -8.63
CA MET A 49 -1.46 -7.07 -7.55
C MET A 49 -0.04 -6.98 -7.02
N GLY A 50 0.98 -6.92 -7.88
CA GLY A 50 2.36 -6.75 -7.45
C GLY A 50 2.58 -5.46 -6.65
N ILE A 51 2.01 -4.34 -7.11
CA ILE A 51 2.09 -3.06 -6.39
C ILE A 51 1.35 -3.14 -5.05
N ALA A 52 0.14 -3.70 -5.03
CA ALA A 52 -0.66 -3.84 -3.81
C ALA A 52 0.06 -4.69 -2.76
N THR A 53 0.70 -5.79 -3.16
CA THR A 53 1.49 -6.62 -2.26
C THR A 53 2.64 -5.84 -1.65
N VAL A 54 3.44 -5.13 -2.46
CA VAL A 54 4.57 -4.35 -1.96
C VAL A 54 4.11 -3.27 -0.99
N VAL A 55 3.08 -2.50 -1.34
CA VAL A 55 2.52 -1.47 -0.47
C VAL A 55 1.99 -2.06 0.83
N SER A 56 1.26 -3.18 0.76
CA SER A 56 0.73 -3.88 1.93
C SER A 56 1.85 -4.35 2.86
N THR A 57 2.92 -4.93 2.31
CA THR A 57 4.08 -5.37 3.11
C THR A 57 4.75 -4.19 3.82
N VAL A 58 4.95 -3.06 3.13
CA VAL A 58 5.56 -1.86 3.72
C VAL A 58 4.68 -1.30 4.84
N VAL A 59 3.38 -1.13 4.59
CA VAL A 59 2.43 -0.62 5.59
C VAL A 59 2.38 -1.53 6.82
N THR A 60 2.26 -2.84 6.60
CA THR A 60 2.25 -3.82 7.69
C THR A 60 3.55 -3.76 8.49
N GLY A 61 4.70 -3.67 7.83
CA GLY A 61 6.00 -3.54 8.50
C GLY A 61 6.09 -2.30 9.38
N VAL A 62 5.61 -1.15 8.90
CA VAL A 62 5.58 0.10 9.69
C VAL A 62 4.67 -0.04 10.90
N VAL A 63 3.45 -0.54 10.72
CA VAL A 63 2.49 -0.71 11.81
C VAL A 63 3.04 -1.66 12.87
N VAL A 64 3.53 -2.83 12.48
CA VAL A 64 4.12 -3.81 13.40
C VAL A 64 5.28 -3.17 14.17
N HIS A 65 6.20 -2.50 13.49
CA HIS A 65 7.35 -1.86 14.14
C HIS A 65 6.92 -0.80 15.18
N MET A 66 5.89 -0.01 14.88
CA MET A 66 5.35 0.97 15.83
C MET A 66 4.72 0.30 17.06
N TYR A 67 3.94 -0.76 16.87
CA TYR A 67 3.33 -1.52 17.97
C TYR A 67 4.37 -2.21 18.83
N THR A 68 5.31 -2.93 18.20
CA THR A 68 6.41 -3.61 18.89
C THR A 68 7.24 -2.62 19.70
N LYS A 69 7.54 -1.43 19.16
CA LYS A 69 8.25 -0.39 19.92
C LYS A 69 7.44 0.15 21.09
N LYS A 70 6.12 0.31 20.96
CA LYS A 70 5.30 0.82 22.06
C LYS A 70 5.11 -0.20 23.17
N GLU A 71 4.71 -1.42 22.85
CA GLU A 71 4.36 -2.41 23.87
C GLU A 71 5.59 -3.12 24.42
N ILE A 72 6.42 -3.70 23.54
CA ILE A 72 7.56 -4.52 23.98
C ILE A 72 8.62 -3.65 24.64
N SER A 73 8.89 -2.44 24.12
CA SER A 73 9.87 -1.56 24.78
C SER A 73 9.39 -1.12 26.15
N THR A 74 8.10 -0.79 26.31
CA THR A 74 7.55 -0.33 27.58
C THR A 74 7.56 -1.45 28.61
N ILE A 75 7.10 -2.65 28.23
CA ILE A 75 7.12 -3.84 29.08
C ILE A 75 8.56 -4.20 29.46
N ARG A 76 9.47 -4.22 28.48
CA ARG A 76 10.89 -4.53 28.72
C ARG A 76 11.55 -3.51 29.64
N LYS A 77 11.24 -2.22 29.48
CA LYS A 77 11.73 -1.16 30.38
C LYS A 77 11.17 -1.31 31.78
N PHE A 78 9.89 -1.62 31.91
CA PHE A 78 9.25 -1.89 33.20
C PHE A 78 9.99 -3.01 33.92
N TYR A 79 10.11 -4.18 33.30
CA TYR A 79 10.76 -5.35 33.92
C TYR A 79 12.27 -5.20 34.14
N HIS A 80 12.96 -4.34 33.39
CA HIS A 80 14.39 -4.12 33.59
C HIS A 80 14.71 -3.44 34.93
N SER A 81 13.86 -2.52 35.39
CA SER A 81 14.01 -1.82 36.67
C SER A 81 13.01 -2.30 37.73
N TYR A 82 12.31 -3.40 37.46
CA TYR A 82 11.28 -3.91 38.35
C TYR A 82 11.92 -4.68 39.51
N ASP A 83 11.69 -4.19 40.73
CA ASP A 83 12.06 -4.87 41.97
C ASP A 83 10.79 -5.46 42.62
N PRO A 84 10.61 -6.79 42.58
CA PRO A 84 9.44 -7.44 43.15
C PRO A 84 9.31 -7.23 44.66
N GLN A 85 10.41 -7.11 45.40
CA GLN A 85 10.35 -6.94 46.86
C GLN A 85 9.92 -5.53 47.24
N LEU A 86 10.37 -4.52 46.50
CA LEU A 86 9.94 -3.14 46.70
C LEU A 86 8.44 -3.00 46.41
N GLU A 87 7.95 -3.56 45.29
CA GLU A 87 6.53 -3.53 44.98
C GLU A 87 5.70 -4.27 46.04
N TRP A 88 6.17 -5.45 46.49
CA TRP A 88 5.51 -6.20 47.55
C TRP A 88 5.36 -5.38 48.84
N ASN A 89 6.42 -4.68 49.25
CA ASN A 89 6.38 -3.80 50.43
C ASN A 89 5.41 -2.62 50.25
N VAL A 90 5.34 -2.03 49.05
CA VAL A 90 4.37 -0.97 48.72
C VAL A 90 2.94 -1.52 48.80
N LEU A 91 2.69 -2.71 48.25
CA LEU A 91 1.38 -3.35 48.28
C LEU A 91 0.93 -3.70 49.70
N LEU A 92 1.82 -4.27 50.53
CA LEU A 92 1.55 -4.55 51.94
C LEU A 92 1.20 -3.26 52.72
N ASN A 93 1.98 -2.20 52.52
CA ASN A 93 1.76 -0.93 53.22
C ASN A 93 0.52 -0.17 52.72
N SER A 94 0.11 -0.38 51.47
CA SER A 94 -1.06 0.27 50.87
C SER A 94 -2.40 -0.20 51.45
N GLY A 95 -2.45 -1.40 52.05
CA GLY A 95 -3.68 -2.00 52.56
C GLY A 95 -4.64 -2.52 51.47
N ILE A 96 -4.19 -2.61 50.20
CA ILE A 96 -4.95 -3.20 49.09
C ILE A 96 -5.07 -4.73 49.24
N LEU A 97 -4.11 -5.37 49.89
CA LEU A 97 -4.07 -6.82 50.04
C LEU A 97 -5.10 -7.27 51.09
N LYS A 98 -6.11 -8.02 50.63
CA LYS A 98 -7.14 -8.62 51.51
C LYS A 98 -6.63 -9.88 52.22
N THR A 99 -5.72 -10.60 51.58
CA THR A 99 -5.22 -11.91 52.04
C THR A 99 -4.07 -11.79 53.03
N VAL A 100 -3.44 -10.62 53.15
CA VAL A 100 -2.22 -10.44 53.95
C VAL A 100 -2.29 -9.10 54.69
N ASN A 101 -2.05 -9.13 55.99
CA ASN A 101 -1.95 -7.94 56.83
C ASN A 101 -0.64 -7.18 56.56
N LYS A 102 -0.55 -5.93 57.07
CA LYS A 102 0.64 -5.07 56.95
C LYS A 102 1.93 -5.71 57.48
N ASP A 103 1.80 -6.68 58.39
CA ASP A 103 2.91 -7.43 58.98
C ASP A 103 3.33 -8.65 58.14
N GLY A 104 2.72 -8.86 56.96
CA GLY A 104 3.00 -9.99 56.08
C GLY A 104 2.33 -11.31 56.49
N SER A 105 1.50 -11.30 57.54
CA SER A 105 0.73 -12.46 58.01
C SER A 105 -0.55 -12.64 57.22
N LEU A 106 -0.92 -13.89 56.94
CA LEU A 106 -2.16 -14.21 56.24
C LEU A 106 -3.37 -13.81 57.11
N VAL A 107 -4.33 -13.14 56.48
CA VAL A 107 -5.64 -12.86 57.09
C VAL A 107 -6.52 -14.08 56.87
N ASP A 108 -7.17 -14.55 57.93
CA ASP A 108 -8.20 -15.56 57.80
C ASP A 108 -9.44 -14.94 57.13
N LEU A 109 -9.85 -15.52 56.00
CA LEU A 109 -10.87 -14.95 55.12
C LEU A 109 -12.23 -15.66 55.29
N GLU A 110 -12.37 -16.53 56.29
CA GLU A 110 -13.54 -17.40 56.48
C GLU A 110 -14.67 -16.83 57.37
N ASP A 111 -14.67 -15.53 57.68
CA ASP A 111 -15.81 -14.85 58.33
C ASP A 111 -16.86 -14.32 57.32
#